data_AF-A0A2E6NP17-F1
#
_entry.id   AF-A0A2E6NP17-F1
#
_cell.length_a   1.000
_cell.length_b   1.000
_cell.length_c   1.000
_cell.angle_alpha   90.00
_cell.angle_beta   90.00
_cell.angle_gamma   90.00
#
_symmetry.space_group_name_H-M   'P 1'
#
loop_
_entity.id
_entity.type
_entity.pdbx_description
1 polymer ?
#
loop_
_entity_poly.entity_id
_entity_poly.type
_entity_poly.pdbx_seq_one_letter_code
_entity_poly.pdbx_strand_id
1 'polypeptide(L)'
;MYVKNSPGFACSLLLAGLCLLPLSSDAGERKVAHPAAESGMTALRSEAIRNWKKGRVIDALRKLELMAEEQPYEAQHRLALGLCLRRQERYAEALESYQDAKDLGGPEGLISLLEAEIHAIGNERDQVFSSLRRAAQGGRNIIKDVQELPSLSPYGSDTGFVQLALQLETFELPRLGGRDPFSDPFPLASPQRPSEVEERSGKKIEEVAVTQAETVDQFRGLVARVHAALADGDEASAMTAWRQIEEFGVDEIAISLPRHRREYRDIRSRLAALGPRMNPIRLTHHYQEAVAGLARMQRSFDQGNYDTIEEFSRAVSADIGKLQALSSDYAPVAEELLERMRELVQRTRIRLEFESKRPTVKGVITGGGEGCAVIDGRSVKPGDSISGFLLLEIAGDRVKFAYKGEEIPVFLDGKRKKN
;
A
#
# COMPACT_ATOMS: atom_id res chain seq x y z
N MET A 1 -30.54 3.39 -48.61
CA MET A 1 -29.34 2.59 -48.36
C MET A 1 -28.15 3.53 -48.40
N TYR A 2 -27.70 4.04 -47.25
CA TYR A 2 -26.54 4.92 -47.15
C TYR A 2 -25.46 4.19 -46.36
N VAL A 3 -24.37 3.87 -47.05
CA VAL A 3 -23.10 3.45 -46.43
C VAL A 3 -22.54 4.67 -45.71
N LYS A 4 -22.59 4.67 -44.37
CA LYS A 4 -21.87 5.65 -43.56
C LYS A 4 -20.43 5.17 -43.41
N ASN A 5 -19.52 5.83 -44.12
CA ASN A 5 -18.10 5.82 -43.84
C ASN A 5 -17.87 6.32 -42.39
N SER A 6 -17.36 5.45 -41.52
CA SER A 6 -16.90 5.80 -40.17
C SER A 6 -15.38 6.04 -40.17
N PRO A 7 -14.84 6.90 -39.29
CA PRO A 7 -13.60 7.64 -39.52
C PRO A 7 -12.35 6.79 -39.26
N GLY A 8 -11.75 6.29 -40.35
CA GLY A 8 -10.49 5.54 -40.31
C GLY A 8 -9.23 6.39 -40.05
N PHE A 9 -9.35 7.72 -39.93
CA PHE A 9 -8.18 8.61 -39.90
C PHE A 9 -7.51 8.70 -38.52
N ALA A 10 -8.26 8.89 -37.43
CA ALA A 10 -7.67 9.04 -36.08
C ALA A 10 -7.06 7.74 -35.53
N CYS A 11 -7.69 6.58 -35.80
CA CYS A 11 -7.17 5.26 -35.41
C CYS A 11 -5.95 4.81 -36.23
N SER A 12 -5.77 5.32 -37.45
CA SER A 12 -4.61 4.99 -38.28
C SER A 12 -3.33 5.68 -37.80
N LEU A 13 -3.46 6.88 -37.22
CA LEU A 13 -2.36 7.70 -36.74
C LEU A 13 -1.80 7.21 -35.39
N LEU A 14 -2.65 6.68 -34.49
CA LEU A 14 -2.21 6.18 -33.19
C LEU A 14 -1.30 4.93 -33.29
N LEU A 15 -1.63 3.99 -34.19
CA LEU A 15 -0.78 2.82 -34.46
C LEU A 15 0.43 3.14 -35.36
N ALA A 16 0.32 4.13 -36.26
CA ALA A 16 1.47 4.58 -37.06
C ALA A 16 2.49 5.35 -36.20
N GLY A 17 2.04 6.15 -35.22
CA GLY A 17 2.88 6.88 -34.27
C GLY A 17 3.59 5.98 -33.26
N LEU A 18 2.92 4.94 -32.76
CA LEU A 18 3.54 3.90 -31.91
C LEU A 18 4.55 3.01 -32.66
N CYS A 19 4.56 3.04 -34.01
CA CYS A 19 5.42 2.18 -34.83
C CYS A 19 6.64 2.85 -35.48
N LEU A 20 6.93 4.12 -35.15
CA LEU A 20 8.09 4.86 -35.67
C LEU A 20 9.11 5.28 -34.60
N LEU A 21 8.98 4.82 -33.35
CA LEU A 21 10.01 5.02 -32.33
C LEU A 21 11.22 4.11 -32.63
N PRO A 22 12.46 4.65 -32.62
CA PRO A 22 13.66 3.82 -32.70
C PRO A 22 13.80 3.04 -31.38
N LEU A 23 13.84 1.72 -31.46
CA LEU A 23 14.29 0.84 -30.38
C LEU A 23 15.81 0.97 -30.28
N SER A 24 16.30 2.00 -29.60
CA SER A 24 17.63 1.96 -28.99
C SER A 24 17.45 1.82 -27.50
N SER A 25 17.48 0.56 -27.06
CA SER A 25 17.77 0.19 -25.68
C SER A 25 19.20 0.63 -25.37
N ASP A 26 19.38 1.82 -24.81
CA ASP A 26 20.60 2.18 -24.10
C ASP A 26 20.48 1.64 -22.67
N ALA A 27 20.60 0.31 -22.57
CA ALA A 27 20.74 -0.42 -21.33
C ALA A 27 21.94 -1.36 -21.52
N GLY A 28 22.97 -1.13 -20.72
CA GLY A 28 24.33 -1.62 -20.90
C GLY A 28 24.46 -3.10 -21.26
N GLU A 29 25.42 -3.35 -22.13
CA GLU A 29 25.85 -4.65 -22.63
C GLU A 29 25.93 -5.73 -21.55
N ARG A 30 25.03 -6.72 -21.64
CA ARG A 30 25.37 -8.11 -21.33
C ARG A 30 25.05 -8.96 -22.54
N LYS A 31 26.11 -9.33 -23.28
CA LYS A 31 26.08 -10.29 -24.39
C LYS A 31 25.44 -11.61 -23.95
N VAL A 32 24.21 -11.87 -24.38
CA VAL A 32 23.68 -13.22 -24.55
C VAL A 32 22.93 -13.24 -25.89
N ALA A 33 23.23 -14.25 -26.69
CA ALA A 33 22.84 -14.39 -28.09
C ALA A 33 21.31 -14.36 -28.33
N HIS A 34 20.85 -13.70 -29.42
CA HIS A 34 19.87 -14.22 -30.40
C HIS A 34 19.55 -13.24 -31.55
N PRO A 35 20.38 -13.15 -32.60
CA PRO A 35 20.05 -12.37 -33.81
C PRO A 35 18.96 -13.00 -34.70
N ALA A 36 18.52 -14.23 -34.42
CA ALA A 36 17.50 -14.92 -35.23
C ALA A 36 16.05 -14.55 -34.86
N ALA A 37 15.77 -14.27 -33.58
CA ALA A 37 14.42 -13.99 -33.07
C ALA A 37 13.90 -12.60 -33.50
N GLU A 38 14.78 -11.60 -33.63
CA GLU A 38 14.43 -10.24 -34.05
C GLU A 38 13.91 -10.19 -35.50
N SER A 39 14.39 -11.07 -36.38
CA SER A 39 13.95 -11.17 -37.78
C SER A 39 12.52 -11.71 -37.92
N GLY A 40 12.10 -12.60 -37.02
CA GLY A 40 10.74 -13.16 -37.00
C GLY A 40 9.71 -12.17 -36.45
N MET A 41 10.06 -11.46 -35.37
CA MET A 41 9.17 -10.48 -34.73
C MET A 41 8.91 -9.26 -35.61
N THR A 42 9.93 -8.78 -36.32
CA THR A 42 9.78 -7.71 -37.31
C THR A 42 8.88 -8.12 -38.48
N ALA A 43 8.98 -9.37 -38.94
CA ALA A 43 8.08 -9.92 -39.96
C ALA A 43 6.63 -9.99 -39.46
N LEU A 44 6.39 -10.56 -38.27
CA LEU A 44 5.06 -10.63 -37.64
C LEU A 44 4.43 -9.24 -37.45
N ARG A 45 5.22 -8.26 -36.98
CA ARG A 45 4.79 -6.87 -36.84
C ARG A 45 4.38 -6.27 -38.19
N SER A 46 5.17 -6.48 -39.23
CA SER A 46 4.87 -5.98 -40.58
C SER A 46 3.61 -6.59 -41.17
N GLU A 47 3.33 -7.87 -40.88
CA GLU A 47 2.13 -8.57 -41.31
C GLU A 47 0.89 -8.10 -40.55
N ALA A 48 0.99 -7.92 -39.22
CA ALA A 48 -0.08 -7.38 -38.39
C ALA A 48 -0.50 -5.98 -38.87
N ILE A 49 0.46 -5.09 -39.12
CA ILE A 49 0.21 -3.74 -39.66
C ILE A 49 -0.45 -3.81 -41.04
N ARG A 50 0.04 -4.69 -41.92
CA ARG A 50 -0.50 -4.86 -43.27
C ARG A 50 -1.94 -5.38 -43.24
N ASN A 51 -2.24 -6.33 -42.36
CA ASN A 51 -3.58 -6.88 -42.19
C ASN A 51 -4.54 -5.84 -41.61
N TRP A 52 -4.09 -5.07 -40.62
CA TRP A 52 -4.86 -3.96 -40.06
C TRP A 52 -5.20 -2.88 -41.10
N LYS A 53 -4.21 -2.43 -41.89
CA LYS A 53 -4.40 -1.44 -42.96
C LYS A 53 -5.38 -1.93 -44.04
N LYS A 54 -5.39 -3.23 -44.31
CA LYS A 54 -6.34 -3.87 -45.25
C LYS A 54 -7.72 -4.15 -44.64
N GLY A 55 -7.96 -3.78 -43.37
CA GLY A 55 -9.21 -4.06 -42.66
C GLY A 55 -9.40 -5.52 -42.26
N ARG A 56 -8.38 -6.37 -42.41
CA ARG A 56 -8.40 -7.78 -42.01
C ARG A 56 -8.07 -7.90 -40.52
N VAL A 57 -9.01 -7.48 -39.68
CA VAL A 57 -8.80 -7.34 -38.22
C VAL A 57 -8.56 -8.69 -37.53
N ILE A 58 -9.22 -9.77 -37.99
CA ILE A 58 -9.04 -11.13 -37.44
C ILE A 58 -7.62 -11.64 -37.70
N ASP A 59 -7.11 -11.44 -38.91
CA ASP A 59 -5.74 -11.84 -39.27
C ASP A 59 -4.68 -11.00 -38.57
N ALA A 60 -4.97 -9.72 -38.29
CA ALA A 60 -4.09 -8.86 -37.49
C ALA A 60 -4.08 -9.31 -36.02
N LEU A 61 -5.24 -9.66 -35.46
CA LEU A 61 -5.40 -10.13 -34.09
C LEU A 61 -4.62 -11.43 -33.84
N ARG A 62 -4.76 -12.43 -34.72
CA ARG A 62 -3.98 -13.69 -34.61
C ARG A 62 -2.46 -13.46 -34.59
N LYS A 63 -1.98 -12.48 -35.37
CA LYS A 63 -0.55 -12.16 -35.42
C LYS A 63 -0.08 -11.43 -34.16
N LEU A 64 -0.93 -10.56 -33.60
CA LEU A 64 -0.66 -9.88 -32.34
C LEU A 64 -0.74 -10.82 -31.14
N GLU A 65 -1.62 -11.82 -31.16
CA GLU A 65 -1.67 -12.89 -30.15
C GLU A 65 -0.34 -13.66 -30.13
N LEU A 66 0.15 -14.10 -31.29
CA LEU A 66 1.46 -14.73 -31.40
C LEU A 66 2.59 -13.81 -30.90
N MET A 67 2.54 -12.51 -31.22
CA MET A 67 3.54 -11.56 -30.73
C MET A 67 3.46 -11.34 -29.20
N ALA A 68 2.26 -11.40 -28.63
CA ALA A 68 2.04 -11.30 -27.19
C ALA A 68 2.39 -12.60 -26.44
N GLU A 69 2.39 -13.75 -27.13
CA GLU A 69 2.90 -15.03 -26.62
C GLU A 69 4.44 -15.04 -26.62
N GLU A 70 5.06 -14.59 -27.72
CA GLU A 70 6.53 -14.55 -27.87
C GLU A 70 7.19 -13.43 -27.03
N GLN A 71 6.52 -12.27 -26.88
CA GLN A 71 7.01 -11.13 -26.11
C GLN A 71 5.91 -10.62 -25.15
N PRO A 72 5.68 -11.32 -24.02
CA PRO A 72 4.55 -11.05 -23.13
C PRO A 72 4.69 -9.76 -22.30
N TYR A 73 5.90 -9.22 -22.19
CA TYR A 73 6.20 -8.02 -21.39
C TYR A 73 6.14 -6.71 -22.18
N GLU A 74 5.88 -6.78 -23.49
CA GLU A 74 5.82 -5.59 -24.33
C GLU A 74 4.43 -4.96 -24.25
N ALA A 75 4.30 -3.87 -23.48
CA ALA A 75 3.04 -3.14 -23.29
C ALA A 75 2.39 -2.73 -24.62
N GLN A 76 3.19 -2.44 -25.64
CA GLN A 76 2.71 -2.04 -26.97
C GLN A 76 1.94 -3.16 -27.68
N HIS A 77 2.33 -4.44 -27.49
CA HIS A 77 1.63 -5.56 -28.09
C HIS A 77 0.25 -5.77 -27.46
N ARG A 78 0.17 -5.67 -26.12
CA ARG A 78 -1.09 -5.73 -25.37
C ARG A 78 -2.02 -4.57 -25.73
N LEU A 79 -1.48 -3.36 -25.87
CA LEU A 79 -2.26 -2.21 -26.33
C LEU A 79 -2.80 -2.41 -27.75
N ALA A 80 -1.97 -2.90 -28.67
CA ALA A 80 -2.38 -3.16 -30.06
C ALA A 80 -3.45 -4.27 -30.17
N LEU A 81 -3.35 -5.29 -29.31
CA LEU A 81 -4.33 -6.38 -29.21
C LEU A 81 -5.69 -5.84 -28.71
N GLY A 82 -5.69 -5.02 -27.66
CA GLY A 82 -6.91 -4.35 -27.16
C GLY A 82 -7.59 -3.48 -28.22
N LEU A 83 -6.81 -2.74 -29.03
CA LEU A 83 -7.34 -1.95 -30.14
C LEU A 83 -8.00 -2.83 -31.23
N CYS A 84 -7.44 -4.02 -31.49
CA CYS A 84 -8.02 -4.96 -32.44
C CYS A 84 -9.33 -5.58 -31.92
N LEU A 85 -9.37 -5.95 -30.64
CA LEU A 85 -10.57 -6.46 -29.98
C LEU A 85 -11.68 -5.42 -29.95
N ARG A 86 -11.35 -4.17 -29.62
CA ARG A 86 -12.30 -3.05 -29.64
C ARG A 86 -12.94 -2.86 -31.01
N ARG A 87 -12.16 -2.99 -32.09
CA ARG A 87 -12.68 -2.89 -33.47
C ARG A 87 -13.57 -4.06 -33.87
N GLN A 88 -13.45 -5.20 -33.19
CA GLN A 88 -14.37 -6.34 -33.33
C GLN A 88 -15.56 -6.27 -32.35
N GLU A 89 -15.75 -5.14 -31.65
CA GLU A 89 -16.80 -4.94 -30.66
C GLU A 89 -16.72 -5.91 -29.44
N ARG A 90 -15.56 -6.55 -29.25
CA ARG A 90 -15.26 -7.41 -28.10
C ARG A 90 -14.75 -6.56 -26.94
N TYR A 91 -15.64 -5.75 -26.38
CA TYR A 91 -15.28 -4.69 -25.44
C TYR A 91 -14.75 -5.18 -24.08
N ALA A 92 -15.30 -6.27 -23.54
CA ALA A 92 -14.83 -6.85 -22.28
C ALA A 92 -13.37 -7.30 -22.37
N GLU A 93 -13.03 -8.03 -23.43
CA GLU A 93 -11.66 -8.51 -23.66
C GLU A 93 -10.70 -7.36 -24.02
N ALA A 94 -11.22 -6.31 -24.67
CA ALA A 94 -10.43 -5.09 -24.93
C ALA A 94 -10.06 -4.37 -23.62
N LEU A 95 -10.97 -4.27 -22.65
CA LEU A 95 -10.70 -3.69 -21.33
C LEU A 95 -9.65 -4.52 -20.57
N GLU A 96 -9.75 -5.86 -20.60
CA GLU A 96 -8.74 -6.74 -20.00
C GLU A 96 -7.36 -6.49 -20.63
N SER A 97 -7.29 -6.41 -21.96
CA SER A 97 -6.04 -6.17 -22.68
C SER A 97 -5.45 -4.76 -22.43
N TYR A 98 -6.29 -3.77 -22.12
CA TYR A 98 -5.86 -2.43 -21.74
C TYR A 98 -5.31 -2.37 -20.33
N GLN A 99 -5.95 -3.09 -19.39
CA GLN A 99 -5.43 -3.23 -18.04
C GLN A 99 -4.07 -3.95 -18.06
N ASP A 100 -3.94 -5.02 -18.84
CA ASP A 100 -2.64 -5.69 -19.06
C ASP A 100 -1.58 -4.73 -19.59
N ALA A 101 -1.93 -3.88 -20.57
CA ALA A 101 -1.00 -2.90 -21.11
C ALA A 101 -0.59 -1.82 -20.09
N LYS A 102 -1.52 -1.43 -19.20
CA LYS A 102 -1.27 -0.45 -18.14
C LYS A 102 -0.33 -1.01 -17.08
N ASP A 103 -0.55 -2.25 -16.65
CA ASP A 103 0.30 -2.97 -15.69
C ASP A 103 1.74 -3.12 -16.20
N LEU A 104 1.93 -3.19 -17.52
CA LEU A 104 3.24 -3.28 -18.18
C LEU A 104 3.91 -1.90 -18.41
N GLY A 105 3.36 -0.82 -17.89
CA GLY A 105 3.91 0.54 -18.07
C GLY A 105 3.54 1.19 -19.41
N GLY A 106 2.44 0.77 -20.01
CA GLY A 106 1.88 1.40 -21.21
C GLY A 106 1.41 2.85 -20.96
N PRO A 107 1.08 3.59 -22.02
CA PRO A 107 0.70 5.00 -21.92
C PRO A 107 -0.64 5.17 -21.20
N GLU A 108 -0.60 5.38 -19.88
CA GLU A 108 -1.78 5.39 -18.99
C GLU A 108 -2.86 6.38 -19.43
N GLY A 109 -2.45 7.56 -19.90
CA GLY A 109 -3.37 8.58 -20.40
C GLY A 109 -4.16 8.10 -21.62
N LEU A 110 -3.49 7.48 -22.59
CA LEU A 110 -4.13 6.91 -23.79
C LEU A 110 -5.03 5.72 -23.41
N ILE A 111 -4.54 4.82 -22.56
CA ILE A 111 -5.32 3.66 -22.11
C ILE A 111 -6.60 4.11 -21.41
N SER A 112 -6.52 5.07 -20.48
CA SER A 112 -7.68 5.58 -19.75
C SER A 112 -8.70 6.28 -20.66
N LEU A 113 -8.26 6.88 -21.78
CA LEU A 113 -9.18 7.41 -22.79
C LEU A 113 -9.90 6.28 -23.54
N LEU A 114 -9.18 5.22 -23.90
CA LEU A 114 -9.77 4.05 -24.59
C LEU A 114 -10.78 3.32 -23.69
N GLU A 115 -10.53 3.25 -22.38
CA GLU A 115 -11.49 2.77 -21.37
C GLU A 115 -12.73 3.66 -21.33
N ALA A 116 -12.56 4.98 -21.26
CA ALA A 116 -13.68 5.93 -21.26
C ALA A 116 -14.58 5.76 -22.49
N GLU A 117 -13.99 5.53 -23.66
CA GLU A 117 -14.72 5.27 -24.90
C GLU A 117 -15.59 4.01 -24.83
N ILE A 118 -15.08 2.93 -24.21
CA ILE A 118 -15.81 1.68 -24.03
C ILE A 118 -16.93 1.84 -23.01
N HIS A 119 -16.67 2.46 -21.86
CA HIS A 119 -17.69 2.74 -20.85
C HIS A 119 -18.81 3.64 -21.40
N ALA A 120 -18.49 4.55 -22.31
CA ALA A 120 -19.48 5.39 -22.99
C ALA A 120 -20.40 4.59 -23.91
N ILE A 121 -19.88 3.56 -24.59
CA ILE A 121 -20.70 2.62 -25.38
C ILE A 121 -21.66 1.85 -24.46
N GLY A 122 -21.20 1.48 -23.25
CA GLY A 122 -22.01 0.84 -22.21
C GLY A 122 -22.97 1.78 -21.46
N ASN A 123 -22.96 3.08 -21.76
CA ASN A 123 -23.70 4.12 -21.05
C ASN A 123 -23.40 4.20 -19.53
N GLU A 124 -22.17 3.86 -19.13
CA GLU A 124 -21.71 3.82 -17.74
C GLU A 124 -21.12 5.19 -17.32
N ARG A 125 -22.01 6.18 -17.15
CA ARG A 125 -21.67 7.59 -16.94
C ARG A 125 -20.56 7.84 -15.89
N ASP A 126 -20.64 7.20 -14.72
CA ASP A 126 -19.66 7.42 -13.65
C ASP A 126 -18.27 6.89 -14.01
N GLN A 127 -18.22 5.76 -14.71
CA GLN A 127 -16.96 5.13 -15.15
C GLN A 127 -16.32 5.92 -16.29
N VAL A 128 -17.13 6.53 -17.17
CA VAL A 128 -16.66 7.47 -18.20
C VAL A 128 -15.92 8.65 -17.57
N PHE A 129 -16.52 9.33 -16.58
CA PHE A 129 -15.88 10.49 -15.95
C PHE A 129 -14.65 10.13 -15.11
N SER A 130 -14.68 9.00 -14.41
CA SER A 130 -13.50 8.47 -13.70
C SER A 130 -12.34 8.22 -14.66
N SER A 131 -12.62 7.62 -15.81
CA SER A 131 -11.61 7.29 -16.83
C SER A 131 -11.09 8.53 -17.56
N LEU A 132 -11.96 9.51 -17.86
CA LEU A 132 -11.56 10.81 -18.42
C LEU A 132 -10.67 11.59 -17.44
N ARG A 133 -10.97 11.57 -16.13
CA ARG A 133 -10.10 12.21 -15.13
C ARG A 133 -8.70 11.57 -15.12
N ARG A 134 -8.64 10.24 -15.15
CA ARG A 134 -7.37 9.49 -15.24
C ARG A 134 -6.61 9.80 -16.53
N ALA A 135 -7.33 9.93 -17.65
CA ALA A 135 -6.74 10.32 -18.93
C ALA A 135 -6.09 11.72 -18.86
N ALA A 136 -6.77 12.68 -18.24
CA ALA A 136 -6.23 14.03 -18.03
C ALA A 136 -5.02 14.06 -17.10
N GLN A 137 -5.04 13.29 -16.00
CA GLN A 137 -3.89 13.12 -15.10
C GLN A 137 -2.68 12.50 -15.82
N GLY A 138 -2.93 11.61 -16.79
CA GLY A 138 -1.91 11.07 -17.69
C GLY A 138 -1.46 12.02 -18.82
N GLY A 139 -1.80 13.32 -18.74
CA GLY A 139 -1.35 14.36 -19.66
C GLY A 139 -2.16 14.53 -20.94
N ARG A 140 -3.36 13.94 -21.05
CA ARG A 140 -4.21 14.10 -22.24
C ARG A 140 -5.08 15.35 -22.19
N ASN A 141 -5.26 15.96 -23.36
CA ASN A 141 -6.24 17.02 -23.55
C ASN A 141 -7.64 16.42 -23.78
N ILE A 142 -8.32 16.11 -22.67
CA ILE A 142 -9.64 15.47 -22.70
C ILE A 142 -10.73 16.34 -23.34
N ILE A 143 -10.56 17.68 -23.36
CA ILE A 143 -11.52 18.61 -23.99
C ILE A 143 -11.54 18.36 -25.50
N LYS A 144 -10.36 18.23 -26.11
CA LYS A 144 -10.23 17.89 -27.52
C LYS A 144 -10.69 16.47 -27.80
N ASP A 145 -10.27 15.50 -26.97
CA ASP A 145 -10.59 14.08 -27.17
C ASP A 145 -12.12 13.82 -27.13
N VAL A 146 -12.86 14.47 -26.23
CA VAL A 146 -14.32 14.34 -26.12
C VAL A 146 -15.07 14.96 -27.30
N GLN A 147 -14.50 15.98 -27.95
CA GLN A 147 -15.07 16.59 -29.16
C GLN A 147 -14.80 15.75 -30.42
N GLU A 148 -13.65 15.08 -30.48
CA GLU A 148 -13.22 14.31 -31.65
C GLU A 148 -13.78 12.87 -31.67
N LEU A 149 -14.08 12.28 -30.50
CA LEU A 149 -14.54 10.90 -30.39
C LEU A 149 -16.09 10.80 -30.34
N PRO A 150 -16.73 10.11 -31.30
CA PRO A 150 -18.19 10.07 -31.42
C PRO A 150 -18.94 9.47 -30.21
N SER A 151 -18.35 8.49 -29.54
CA SER A 151 -18.96 7.86 -28.35
C SER A 151 -18.89 8.76 -27.11
N LEU A 152 -17.93 9.68 -27.07
CA LEU A 152 -17.75 10.61 -25.96
C LEU A 152 -18.46 11.95 -26.17
N SER A 153 -18.80 12.31 -27.41
CA SER A 153 -19.44 13.58 -27.74
C SER A 153 -20.69 13.93 -26.93
N PRO A 154 -21.58 12.99 -26.52
CA PRO A 154 -22.72 13.31 -25.67
C PRO A 154 -22.31 13.89 -24.30
N TYR A 155 -21.21 13.41 -23.75
CA TYR A 155 -20.70 13.82 -22.45
C TYR A 155 -20.04 15.20 -22.47
N GLY A 156 -19.66 15.72 -23.65
CA GLY A 156 -19.07 17.06 -23.77
C GLY A 156 -20.00 18.20 -23.36
N SER A 157 -21.31 17.99 -23.42
CA SER A 157 -22.35 18.94 -22.97
C SER A 157 -22.86 18.67 -21.55
N ASP A 158 -22.38 17.61 -20.90
CA ASP A 158 -22.78 17.22 -19.56
C ASP A 158 -22.18 18.18 -18.53
N THR A 159 -22.98 18.58 -17.54
CA THR A 159 -22.55 19.44 -16.44
C THR A 159 -21.39 18.84 -15.65
N GLY A 160 -21.32 17.50 -15.55
CA GLY A 160 -20.21 16.78 -14.92
C GLY A 160 -18.90 16.93 -15.68
N PHE A 161 -18.94 16.94 -17.02
CA PHE A 161 -17.75 17.17 -17.84
C PHE A 161 -17.27 18.62 -17.74
N VAL A 162 -18.19 19.59 -17.77
CA VAL A 162 -17.85 21.02 -17.64
C VAL A 162 -17.16 21.29 -16.30
N GLN A 163 -17.65 20.69 -15.20
CA GLN A 163 -16.98 20.79 -13.90
C GLN A 163 -15.58 20.16 -13.91
N LEU A 164 -15.43 18.98 -14.53
CA LEU A 164 -14.14 18.31 -14.65
C LEU A 164 -13.14 19.14 -15.49
N ALA A 165 -13.59 19.72 -16.61
CA ALA A 165 -12.76 20.57 -17.47
C ALA A 165 -12.30 21.84 -16.73
N LEU A 166 -13.21 22.51 -16.01
CA LEU A 166 -12.87 23.68 -15.19
C LEU A 166 -11.91 23.35 -14.04
N GLN A 167 -12.08 22.18 -13.41
CA GLN A 167 -11.17 21.67 -12.38
C GLN A 167 -9.76 21.42 -12.93
N LEU A 168 -9.62 21.09 -14.21
CA LEU A 168 -8.32 20.81 -14.83
C LEU A 168 -7.67 22.09 -15.40
N GLU A 169 -8.45 23.06 -15.88
CA GLU A 169 -7.97 24.39 -16.29
C GLU A 169 -7.41 25.20 -15.10
N THR A 170 -7.90 24.97 -13.88
CA THR A 170 -7.43 25.65 -12.66
C THR A 170 -6.05 25.19 -12.16
N PHE A 171 -5.43 24.17 -12.80
CA PHE A 171 -4.08 23.68 -12.49
C PHE A 171 -2.99 24.10 -13.50
N GLU A 172 -3.26 25.01 -14.44
CA GLU A 172 -2.20 25.57 -15.29
C GLU A 172 -1.26 26.49 -14.48
N LEU A 173 -0.16 25.94 -13.95
CA LEU A 173 1.01 26.69 -13.48
C LEU A 173 1.74 27.36 -14.67
N PRO A 174 2.47 28.47 -14.44
CA PRO A 174 2.85 29.42 -15.49
C PRO A 174 3.66 28.79 -16.61
N ARG A 175 3.27 29.11 -17.85
CA ARG A 175 3.94 28.77 -19.11
C ARG A 175 5.46 28.91 -18.98
N LEU A 176 6.16 27.79 -18.85
CA LEU A 176 7.57 27.71 -19.21
C LEU A 176 7.63 27.84 -20.73
N GLY A 177 7.93 29.04 -21.21
CA GLY A 177 8.24 29.28 -22.61
C GLY A 177 9.46 28.46 -23.00
N GLY A 178 9.27 27.45 -23.86
CA GLY A 178 10.38 26.63 -24.35
C GLY A 178 9.95 25.41 -25.14
N ARG A 179 9.62 25.63 -26.42
CA ARG A 179 9.52 24.66 -27.54
C ARG A 179 8.51 23.50 -27.44
N ASP A 180 7.61 23.49 -28.43
CA ASP A 180 6.75 22.36 -28.80
C ASP A 180 7.57 21.27 -29.53
N PRO A 181 7.66 20.04 -28.99
CA PRO A 181 8.42 18.94 -29.59
C PRO A 181 7.72 18.27 -30.78
N PHE A 182 6.52 18.70 -31.18
CA PHE A 182 5.77 18.08 -32.29
C PHE A 182 5.70 18.91 -33.57
N SER A 183 6.32 20.11 -33.57
CA SER A 183 6.30 21.00 -34.74
C SER A 183 7.62 21.03 -35.55
N ASP A 184 8.76 20.56 -35.01
CA ASP A 184 10.04 20.53 -35.75
C ASP A 184 10.97 19.39 -35.28
N PRO A 185 11.11 18.26 -36.03
CA PRO A 185 11.60 17.00 -35.47
C PRO A 185 13.12 16.76 -35.59
N PHE A 186 13.94 17.74 -36.00
CA PHE A 186 15.39 17.54 -36.13
C PHE A 186 16.22 18.56 -35.33
N PRO A 187 17.12 18.13 -34.42
CA PRO A 187 18.16 19.01 -33.93
C PRO A 187 19.26 19.18 -34.98
N LEU A 188 19.60 20.44 -35.30
CA LEU A 188 20.85 20.75 -36.01
C LEU A 188 22.02 20.23 -35.17
N ALA A 189 22.85 19.38 -35.79
CA ALA A 189 24.04 18.82 -35.18
C ALA A 189 25.00 19.92 -34.69
N SER A 190 25.25 19.98 -33.38
CA SER A 190 26.48 20.54 -32.81
C SER A 190 26.71 19.94 -31.42
N PRO A 191 27.92 19.43 -31.10
CA PRO A 191 28.17 18.70 -29.87
C PRO A 191 28.51 19.67 -28.72
N GLN A 192 27.79 19.56 -27.60
CA GLN A 192 28.24 20.07 -26.30
C GLN A 192 28.24 18.93 -25.29
N ARG A 193 29.34 18.85 -24.52
CA ARG A 193 29.80 17.70 -23.72
C ARG A 193 28.84 17.34 -22.57
N PRO A 194 28.84 16.07 -22.12
CA PRO A 194 27.99 15.62 -21.02
C PRO A 194 28.50 16.15 -19.67
N SER A 195 27.62 16.80 -18.91
CA SER A 195 27.84 17.13 -17.50
C SER A 195 27.46 15.93 -16.62
N GLU A 196 28.33 15.65 -15.66
CA GLU A 196 28.36 14.51 -14.74
C GLU A 196 27.05 14.27 -13.97
N VAL A 197 26.70 12.99 -13.81
CA VAL A 197 25.62 12.52 -12.94
C VAL A 197 26.19 12.27 -11.54
N GLU A 198 25.67 12.98 -10.53
CA GLU A 198 25.95 12.68 -9.12
C GLU A 198 25.25 11.39 -8.70
N GLU A 199 26.02 10.35 -8.40
CA GLU A 199 25.54 9.13 -7.74
C GLU A 199 25.20 9.42 -6.27
N ARG A 200 23.92 9.26 -5.89
CA ARG A 200 23.52 9.14 -4.48
C ARG A 200 23.73 7.70 -4.02
N SER A 201 24.60 7.54 -3.02
CA SER A 201 24.94 6.27 -2.39
C SER A 201 23.78 5.70 -1.55
N GLY A 202 23.11 4.69 -2.10
CA GLY A 202 22.19 3.81 -1.35
C GLY A 202 22.95 2.63 -0.74
N LYS A 203 22.83 2.46 0.59
CA LYS A 203 23.37 1.32 1.34
C LYS A 203 22.87 0.00 0.75
N LYS A 204 23.82 -0.91 0.50
CA LYS A 204 23.61 -2.29 0.04
C LYS A 204 22.82 -3.08 1.10
N ILE A 205 21.54 -3.36 0.82
CA ILE A 205 20.82 -4.47 1.45
C ILE A 205 21.09 -5.67 0.55
N GLU A 206 21.67 -6.73 1.12
CA GLU A 206 21.82 -8.01 0.44
C GLU A 206 20.43 -8.67 0.33
N GLU A 207 19.65 -8.28 -0.66
CA GLU A 207 18.46 -9.01 -1.07
C GLU A 207 18.90 -10.22 -1.89
N VAL A 208 18.71 -11.41 -1.32
CA VAL A 208 18.65 -12.66 -2.09
C VAL A 208 17.56 -12.46 -3.12
N ALA A 209 17.93 -12.38 -4.41
CA ALA A 209 16.98 -12.25 -5.51
C ALA A 209 16.15 -13.54 -5.63
N VAL A 210 15.11 -13.67 -4.81
CA VAL A 210 14.14 -14.77 -4.88
C VAL A 210 13.39 -14.62 -6.20
N THR A 211 13.37 -15.69 -6.99
CA THR A 211 12.69 -15.69 -8.29
C THR A 211 11.17 -15.70 -8.09
N GLN A 212 10.40 -15.15 -9.04
CA GLN A 212 8.93 -15.13 -8.96
C GLN A 212 8.29 -16.53 -8.90
N ALA A 213 8.98 -17.54 -9.41
CA ALA A 213 8.54 -18.93 -9.30
C ALA A 213 8.63 -19.42 -7.85
N GLU A 214 9.75 -19.12 -7.19
CA GLU A 214 9.97 -19.48 -5.78
C GLU A 214 9.00 -18.76 -4.85
N THR A 215 8.63 -17.51 -5.12
CA THR A 215 7.62 -16.80 -4.31
C THR A 215 6.23 -17.44 -4.43
N VAL A 216 5.82 -17.84 -5.63
CA VAL A 216 4.55 -18.57 -5.83
C VAL A 216 4.59 -19.96 -5.19
N ASP A 217 5.72 -20.67 -5.30
CA ASP A 217 5.86 -22.00 -4.69
C ASP A 217 5.90 -21.93 -3.16
N GLN A 218 6.56 -20.92 -2.59
CA GLN A 218 6.54 -20.65 -1.15
C GLN A 218 5.12 -20.32 -0.68
N PHE A 219 4.41 -19.45 -1.39
CA PHE A 219 3.03 -19.10 -1.06
C PHE A 219 2.10 -20.33 -1.15
N ARG A 220 2.25 -21.15 -2.19
CA ARG A 220 1.53 -22.43 -2.34
C ARG A 220 1.80 -23.35 -1.16
N GLY A 221 3.07 -23.48 -0.76
CA GLY A 221 3.48 -24.30 0.38
C GLY A 221 2.85 -23.83 1.69
N LEU A 222 2.80 -22.53 1.94
CA LEU A 222 2.16 -21.95 3.13
C LEU A 222 0.65 -22.23 3.16
N VAL A 223 -0.06 -22.00 2.05
CA VAL A 223 -1.50 -22.29 1.97
C VAL A 223 -1.79 -23.78 2.15
N ALA A 224 -0.94 -24.65 1.59
CA ALA A 224 -1.05 -26.09 1.79
C ALA A 224 -0.86 -26.50 3.26
N ARG A 225 0.07 -25.86 3.99
CA ARG A 225 0.26 -26.08 5.43
C ARG A 225 -0.95 -25.67 6.25
N VAL A 226 -1.56 -24.51 5.95
CA VAL A 226 -2.82 -24.09 6.60
C VAL A 226 -3.91 -25.13 6.35
N HIS A 227 -4.07 -25.58 5.11
CA HIS A 227 -5.08 -26.58 4.77
C HIS A 227 -4.85 -27.91 5.49
N ALA A 228 -3.61 -28.40 5.55
CA ALA A 228 -3.25 -29.64 6.23
C ALA A 228 -3.50 -29.54 7.74
N ALA A 229 -3.02 -28.45 8.38
CA ALA A 229 -3.21 -28.22 9.81
C ALA A 229 -4.71 -28.13 10.19
N LEU A 230 -5.53 -27.50 9.35
CA LEU A 230 -6.99 -27.48 9.52
C LEU A 230 -7.68 -28.83 9.29
N ALA A 231 -7.07 -29.73 8.52
CA ALA A 231 -7.57 -31.09 8.33
C ALA A 231 -7.23 -31.97 9.55
N ASP A 232 -6.04 -31.78 10.11
CA ASP A 232 -5.55 -32.52 11.28
C ASP A 232 -6.08 -31.95 12.62
N GLY A 233 -6.71 -30.77 12.59
CA GLY A 233 -7.21 -30.09 13.79
C GLY A 233 -6.13 -29.39 14.62
N ASP A 234 -4.93 -29.20 14.07
CA ASP A 234 -3.83 -28.49 14.73
C ASP A 234 -3.95 -26.97 14.50
N GLU A 235 -4.67 -26.32 15.42
CA GLU A 235 -4.92 -24.88 15.39
C GLU A 235 -3.64 -24.03 15.52
N ALA A 236 -2.64 -24.52 16.28
CA ALA A 236 -1.39 -23.78 16.52
C ALA A 236 -0.52 -23.73 15.25
N SER A 237 -0.38 -24.87 14.56
CA SER A 237 0.31 -24.93 13.28
C SER A 237 -0.43 -24.15 12.19
N ALA A 238 -1.76 -24.19 12.19
CA ALA A 238 -2.58 -23.41 11.26
C ALA A 238 -2.35 -21.90 11.44
N MET A 239 -2.35 -21.40 12.67
CA MET A 239 -2.08 -19.99 12.97
C MET A 239 -0.64 -19.58 12.65
N THR A 240 0.34 -20.45 12.86
CA THR A 240 1.74 -20.17 12.54
C THR A 240 1.92 -20.00 11.03
N ALA A 241 1.35 -20.90 10.23
CA ALA A 241 1.37 -20.78 8.77
C ALA A 241 0.57 -19.56 8.29
N TRP A 242 -0.54 -19.23 8.94
CA TRP A 242 -1.32 -18.04 8.62
C TRP A 242 -0.57 -16.73 8.91
N ARG A 243 0.14 -16.63 10.04
CA ARG A 243 1.01 -15.48 10.34
C ARG A 243 2.10 -15.31 9.29
N GLN A 244 2.74 -16.40 8.86
CA GLN A 244 3.72 -16.37 7.78
C GLN A 244 3.11 -15.85 6.47
N ILE A 245 1.85 -16.16 6.19
CA ILE A 245 1.12 -15.61 5.03
C ILE A 245 0.86 -14.10 5.18
N GLU A 246 0.48 -13.63 6.38
CA GLU A 246 0.29 -12.19 6.65
C GLU A 246 1.61 -11.42 6.53
N GLU A 247 2.72 -11.98 7.02
CA GLU A 247 4.07 -11.40 6.93
C GLU A 247 4.65 -11.45 5.52
N PHE A 248 4.28 -12.46 4.73
CA PHE A 248 4.74 -12.60 3.34
C PHE A 248 4.30 -11.41 2.47
N GLY A 249 3.32 -10.61 2.92
CA GLY A 249 3.14 -9.22 2.48
C GLY A 249 3.13 -9.06 0.97
N VAL A 250 2.32 -9.84 0.28
CA VAL A 250 2.36 -9.86 -1.20
C VAL A 250 1.41 -8.82 -1.73
N ASP A 251 1.96 -7.62 -1.94
CA ASP A 251 1.37 -6.67 -2.86
C ASP A 251 1.35 -7.33 -4.24
N GLU A 252 0.17 -7.34 -4.86
CA GLU A 252 -0.16 -7.96 -6.15
C GLU A 252 0.75 -7.47 -7.32
N ILE A 253 1.54 -6.43 -7.04
CA ILE A 253 2.40 -5.65 -7.93
C ILE A 253 3.73 -6.38 -8.26
N ALA A 254 4.17 -7.37 -7.47
CA ALA A 254 5.50 -7.99 -7.66
C ALA A 254 5.56 -9.23 -8.59
N ILE A 255 4.42 -9.81 -8.98
CA ILE A 255 4.38 -10.99 -9.88
C ILE A 255 4.11 -10.52 -11.32
N SER A 256 5.19 -10.30 -12.07
CA SER A 256 5.13 -9.81 -13.45
C SER A 256 4.85 -10.91 -14.49
N LEU A 257 5.12 -12.18 -14.17
CA LEU A 257 4.85 -13.33 -15.05
C LEU A 257 3.36 -13.76 -15.05
N PRO A 258 2.65 -13.76 -16.20
CA PRO A 258 1.21 -14.10 -16.26
C PRO A 258 0.86 -15.50 -15.74
N ARG A 259 1.71 -16.50 -15.98
CA ARG A 259 1.53 -17.87 -15.44
C ARG A 259 1.54 -17.87 -13.91
N HIS A 260 2.53 -17.23 -13.31
CA HIS A 260 2.66 -17.10 -11.86
C HIS A 260 1.57 -16.22 -11.27
N ARG A 261 1.10 -15.19 -11.98
CA ARG A 261 -0.04 -14.36 -11.57
C ARG A 261 -1.34 -15.16 -11.54
N ARG A 262 -1.60 -16.00 -12.54
CA ARG A 262 -2.77 -16.90 -12.55
C ARG A 262 -2.69 -17.93 -11.42
N GLU A 263 -1.54 -18.59 -11.28
CA GLU A 263 -1.32 -19.54 -10.19
C GLU A 263 -1.47 -18.89 -8.82
N TYR A 264 -0.92 -17.67 -8.65
CA TYR A 264 -1.06 -16.88 -7.43
C TYR A 264 -2.51 -16.52 -7.13
N ARG A 265 -3.27 -16.06 -8.14
CA ARG A 265 -4.70 -15.77 -8.01
C ARG A 265 -5.48 -17.01 -7.58
N ASP A 266 -5.22 -18.15 -8.20
CA ASP A 266 -5.86 -19.42 -7.85
C ASP A 266 -5.54 -19.83 -6.41
N ILE A 267 -4.28 -19.68 -5.97
CA ILE A 267 -3.88 -19.95 -4.58
C ILE A 267 -4.57 -18.98 -3.63
N ARG A 268 -4.68 -17.69 -3.98
CA ARG A 268 -5.40 -16.68 -3.19
C ARG A 268 -6.88 -16.99 -3.04
N SER A 269 -7.54 -17.43 -4.11
CA SER A 269 -8.95 -17.87 -4.04
C SER A 269 -9.14 -19.05 -3.10
N ARG A 270 -8.20 -20.02 -3.11
CA ARG A 270 -8.21 -21.14 -2.16
C ARG A 270 -7.99 -20.69 -0.71
N LEU A 271 -7.06 -19.76 -0.49
CA LEU A 271 -6.84 -19.17 0.82
C LEU A 271 -8.08 -18.44 1.34
N ALA A 272 -8.75 -17.66 0.48
CA ALA A 272 -9.99 -16.97 0.83
C ALA A 272 -11.10 -17.95 1.26
N ALA A 273 -11.19 -19.11 0.61
CA ALA A 273 -12.13 -20.16 0.99
C ALA A 273 -11.82 -20.78 2.38
N LEU A 274 -10.56 -20.76 2.82
CA LEU A 274 -10.16 -21.18 4.16
C LEU A 274 -10.41 -20.12 5.24
N GLY A 275 -10.58 -18.85 4.84
CA GLY A 275 -10.80 -17.71 5.74
C GLY A 275 -11.89 -17.94 6.80
N PRO A 276 -13.12 -18.33 6.43
CA PRO A 276 -14.19 -18.58 7.39
C PRO A 276 -13.86 -19.65 8.44
N ARG A 277 -13.10 -20.69 8.07
CA ARG A 277 -12.66 -21.75 9.00
C ARG A 277 -11.53 -21.29 9.92
N MET A 278 -10.68 -20.36 9.44
CA MET A 278 -9.61 -19.77 10.23
C MET A 278 -10.08 -18.67 11.17
N ASN A 279 -11.17 -17.96 10.86
CA ASN A 279 -11.67 -16.85 11.67
C ASN A 279 -11.84 -17.17 13.17
N PRO A 280 -12.49 -18.27 13.61
CA PRO A 280 -12.60 -18.58 15.04
C PRO A 280 -11.23 -18.79 15.70
N ILE A 281 -10.31 -19.48 15.04
CA ILE A 281 -8.96 -19.73 15.55
C ILE A 281 -8.19 -18.42 15.70
N ARG A 282 -8.29 -17.54 14.68
CA ARG A 282 -7.67 -16.20 14.69
C ARG A 282 -8.23 -15.33 15.81
N LEU A 283 -9.55 -15.36 16.03
CA LEU A 283 -10.20 -14.63 17.13
C LEU A 283 -9.66 -15.09 18.49
N THR A 284 -9.65 -16.40 18.75
CA THR A 284 -9.12 -16.94 20.01
C THR A 284 -7.67 -16.54 20.23
N HIS A 285 -6.86 -16.64 19.18
CA HIS A 285 -5.45 -16.30 19.24
C HIS A 285 -5.20 -14.82 19.53
N HIS A 286 -5.83 -13.88 18.79
CA HIS A 286 -5.63 -12.45 19.02
C HIS A 286 -6.15 -12.01 20.39
N TYR A 287 -7.21 -12.64 20.88
CA TYR A 287 -7.69 -12.41 22.25
C TYR A 287 -6.66 -12.83 23.29
N GLN A 288 -6.06 -14.02 23.14
CA GLN A 288 -5.03 -14.51 24.06
C GLN A 288 -3.77 -13.62 24.04
N GLU A 289 -3.33 -13.17 22.86
CA GLU A 289 -2.18 -12.27 22.73
C GLU A 289 -2.46 -10.89 23.36
N ALA A 290 -3.65 -10.31 23.14
CA ALA A 290 -4.04 -9.05 23.77
C ALA A 290 -4.04 -9.16 25.31
N VAL A 291 -4.61 -10.24 25.86
CA VAL A 291 -4.62 -10.49 27.31
C VAL A 291 -3.20 -10.71 27.85
N ALA A 292 -2.37 -11.49 27.15
CA ALA A 292 -0.99 -11.72 27.53
C ALA A 292 -0.13 -10.45 27.43
N GLY A 293 -0.40 -9.59 26.45
CA GLY A 293 0.22 -8.28 26.28
C GLY A 293 -0.14 -7.32 27.43
N LEU A 294 -1.42 -7.25 27.81
CA LEU A 294 -1.85 -6.49 28.99
C LEU A 294 -1.18 -7.00 30.28
N ALA A 295 -1.08 -8.32 30.45
CA ALA A 295 -0.40 -8.90 31.60
C ALA A 295 1.11 -8.62 31.61
N ARG A 296 1.74 -8.44 30.44
CA ARG A 296 3.13 -7.97 30.31
C ARG A 296 3.24 -6.49 30.69
N MET A 297 2.33 -5.64 30.20
CA MET A 297 2.26 -4.22 30.56
C MET A 297 2.11 -4.01 32.07
N GLN A 298 1.20 -4.74 32.71
CA GLN A 298 0.99 -4.67 34.16
C GLN A 298 2.26 -5.05 34.93
N ARG A 299 2.93 -6.14 34.53
CA ARG A 299 4.19 -6.55 35.17
C ARG A 299 5.30 -5.52 35.00
N SER A 300 5.44 -4.92 33.82
CA SER A 300 6.40 -3.83 33.60
C SER A 300 6.08 -2.61 34.46
N PHE A 301 4.80 -2.25 34.57
CA PHE A 301 4.35 -1.15 35.42
C PHE A 301 4.68 -1.41 36.90
N ASP A 302 4.37 -2.61 37.41
CA ASP A 302 4.63 -2.98 38.81
C ASP A 302 6.14 -3.03 39.14
N GLN A 303 6.98 -3.32 38.14
CA GLN A 303 8.44 -3.35 38.27
C GLN A 303 9.10 -1.97 38.08
N GLY A 304 8.33 -0.93 37.71
CA GLY A 304 8.87 0.40 37.41
C GLY A 304 9.58 0.52 36.06
N ASN A 305 9.43 -0.45 35.16
CA ASN A 305 10.08 -0.49 33.84
C ASN A 305 9.17 0.15 32.77
N TYR A 306 9.04 1.47 32.82
CA TYR A 306 8.05 2.20 32.00
C TYR A 306 8.42 2.32 30.51
N ASP A 307 9.69 2.21 30.14
CA ASP A 307 10.17 2.39 28.75
C ASP A 307 9.52 1.40 27.76
N THR A 308 9.17 0.21 28.25
CA THR A 308 8.60 -0.88 27.43
C THR A 308 7.08 -0.79 27.26
N ILE A 309 6.40 0.07 28.03
CA ILE A 309 4.93 0.09 28.09
C ILE A 309 4.32 0.65 26.81
N GLU A 310 4.95 1.65 26.18
CA GLU A 310 4.49 2.17 24.89
C GLU A 310 4.55 1.10 23.79
N GLU A 311 5.65 0.36 23.72
CA GLU A 311 5.82 -0.72 22.73
C GLU A 311 4.76 -1.80 22.91
N PHE A 312 4.57 -2.28 24.15
CA PHE A 312 3.53 -3.25 24.45
C PHE A 312 2.12 -2.72 24.18
N SER A 313 1.84 -1.44 24.44
CA SER A 313 0.54 -0.85 24.13
C SER A 313 0.25 -0.83 22.63
N ARG A 314 1.27 -0.59 21.78
CA ARG A 314 1.11 -0.66 20.31
C ARG A 314 0.79 -2.08 19.86
N ALA A 315 1.48 -3.08 20.40
CA ALA A 315 1.23 -4.49 20.09
C ALA A 315 -0.19 -4.92 20.52
N VAL A 316 -0.59 -4.60 21.76
CA VAL A 316 -1.93 -4.90 22.28
C VAL A 316 -3.01 -4.21 21.44
N SER A 317 -2.82 -2.93 21.11
CA SER A 317 -3.74 -2.18 20.26
C SER A 317 -3.91 -2.81 18.87
N ALA A 318 -2.81 -3.33 18.28
CA ALA A 318 -2.85 -4.01 17.00
C ALA A 318 -3.67 -5.31 17.06
N ASP A 319 -3.48 -6.14 18.09
CA ASP A 319 -4.27 -7.36 18.28
C ASP A 319 -5.75 -7.06 18.53
N ILE A 320 -6.06 -6.02 19.31
CA ILE A 320 -7.45 -5.60 19.53
C ILE A 320 -8.10 -5.08 18.24
N GLY A 321 -7.37 -4.31 17.43
CA GLY A 321 -7.84 -3.88 16.11
C GLY A 321 -8.16 -5.06 15.19
N LYS A 322 -7.34 -6.12 15.22
CA LYS A 322 -7.60 -7.36 14.48
C LYS A 322 -8.86 -8.08 14.98
N LEU A 323 -9.14 -8.10 16.29
CA LEU A 323 -10.38 -8.67 16.84
C LEU A 323 -11.62 -7.95 16.30
N GLN A 324 -11.61 -6.60 16.35
CA GLN A 324 -12.73 -5.78 15.86
C GLN A 324 -12.97 -5.96 14.36
N ALA A 325 -11.90 -6.12 13.58
CA ALA A 325 -12.01 -6.35 12.13
C ALA A 325 -12.56 -7.74 11.78
N LEU A 326 -12.34 -8.75 12.64
CA LEU A 326 -12.75 -10.13 12.38
C LEU A 326 -14.21 -10.41 12.77
N SER A 327 -14.73 -9.78 13.82
CA SER A 327 -16.13 -9.95 14.23
C SER A 327 -16.66 -8.75 15.03
N SER A 328 -17.85 -8.27 14.66
CA SER A 328 -18.57 -7.25 15.42
C SER A 328 -18.99 -7.72 16.82
N ASP A 329 -19.13 -9.02 17.04
CA ASP A 329 -19.61 -9.58 18.30
C ASP A 329 -18.57 -9.42 19.43
N TYR A 330 -17.30 -9.24 19.08
CA TYR A 330 -16.20 -9.00 20.01
C TYR A 330 -15.95 -7.51 20.28
N ALA A 331 -16.70 -6.59 19.67
CA ALA A 331 -16.59 -5.17 19.93
C ALA A 331 -16.63 -4.78 21.42
N PRO A 332 -17.55 -5.29 22.27
CA PRO A 332 -17.58 -4.91 23.69
C PRO A 332 -16.34 -5.41 24.45
N VAL A 333 -15.87 -6.63 24.15
CA VAL A 333 -14.66 -7.19 24.77
C VAL A 333 -13.41 -6.42 24.34
N ALA A 334 -13.33 -6.07 23.05
CA ALA A 334 -12.26 -5.23 22.51
C ALA A 334 -12.22 -3.84 23.17
N GLU A 335 -13.38 -3.23 23.39
CA GLU A 335 -13.48 -1.93 24.06
C GLU A 335 -13.00 -2.00 25.52
N GLU A 336 -13.38 -3.04 26.26
CA GLU A 336 -12.88 -3.27 27.63
C GLU A 336 -11.35 -3.44 27.66
N LEU A 337 -10.79 -4.21 26.72
CA LEU A 337 -9.33 -4.40 26.63
C LEU A 337 -8.61 -3.08 26.28
N LEU A 338 -9.18 -2.27 25.40
CA LEU A 338 -8.65 -0.94 25.05
C LEU A 338 -8.71 0.01 26.24
N GLU A 339 -9.79 -0.01 27.01
CA GLU A 339 -9.93 0.84 28.19
C GLU A 339 -8.85 0.50 29.23
N ARG A 340 -8.68 -0.78 29.55
CA ARG A 340 -7.61 -1.25 30.47
C ARG A 340 -6.21 -0.88 29.97
N MET A 341 -5.96 -1.00 28.67
CA MET A 341 -4.70 -0.58 28.06
C MET A 341 -4.47 0.93 28.22
N ARG A 342 -5.48 1.76 27.91
CA ARG A 342 -5.40 3.22 28.03
C ARG A 342 -5.18 3.66 29.47
N GLU A 343 -5.87 3.02 30.41
CA GLU A 343 -5.67 3.24 31.84
C GLU A 343 -4.20 3.01 32.21
N LEU A 344 -3.62 1.86 31.85
CA LEU A 344 -2.22 1.56 32.14
C LEU A 344 -1.24 2.56 31.54
N VAL A 345 -1.46 2.99 30.29
CA VAL A 345 -0.64 4.02 29.65
C VAL A 345 -0.76 5.36 30.38
N GLN A 346 -1.98 5.75 30.78
CA GLN A 346 -2.22 6.97 31.55
C GLN A 346 -1.52 6.92 32.91
N ARG A 347 -1.67 5.82 33.65
CA ARG A 347 -1.02 5.60 34.95
C ARG A 347 0.50 5.68 34.81
N THR A 348 1.06 5.07 33.77
CA THR A 348 2.50 5.14 33.44
C THR A 348 2.96 6.57 33.22
N ARG A 349 2.21 7.37 32.44
CA ARG A 349 2.54 8.78 32.20
C ARG A 349 2.54 9.60 33.50
N ILE A 350 1.59 9.33 34.40
CA ILE A 350 1.53 9.97 35.72
C ILE A 350 2.77 9.60 36.56
N ARG A 351 3.21 8.33 36.54
CA ARG A 351 4.42 7.87 37.23
C ARG A 351 5.69 8.53 36.70
N LEU A 352 5.86 8.60 35.38
CA LEU A 352 7.00 9.27 34.75
C LEU A 352 7.03 10.77 35.07
N GLU A 353 5.88 11.45 35.05
CA GLU A 353 5.78 12.85 35.45
C GLU A 353 6.14 13.04 36.94
N PHE A 354 5.70 12.13 37.81
CA PHE A 354 6.08 12.15 39.23
C PHE A 354 7.59 11.95 39.41
N GLU A 355 8.19 10.96 38.75
CA GLU A 355 9.62 10.67 38.85
C GLU A 355 10.50 11.80 38.30
N SER A 356 10.06 12.47 37.23
CA SER A 356 10.77 13.64 36.68
C SER A 356 10.88 14.80 37.66
N LYS A 357 9.93 14.93 38.58
CA LYS A 357 9.92 15.97 39.62
C LYS A 357 10.83 15.64 40.81
N ARG A 358 11.30 14.39 40.93
CA ARG A 358 12.25 13.90 41.95
C ARG A 358 12.03 14.48 43.36
N PRO A 359 10.87 14.26 44.00
CA PRO A 359 10.69 14.69 45.39
C PRO A 359 11.74 14.01 46.27
N THR A 360 12.64 14.80 46.87
CA THR A 360 13.73 14.27 47.69
C THR A 360 13.26 14.09 49.13
N VAL A 361 12.97 12.84 49.51
CA VAL A 361 12.63 12.49 50.89
C VAL A 361 13.93 12.30 51.68
N LYS A 362 14.28 13.27 52.52
CA LYS A 362 15.53 13.27 53.30
C LYS A 362 15.46 12.41 54.57
N GLY A 363 14.26 12.17 55.08
CA GLY A 363 14.05 11.34 56.26
C GLY A 363 12.64 11.45 56.82
N VAL A 364 12.30 10.49 57.68
CA VAL A 364 11.04 10.46 58.42
C VAL A 364 11.36 10.61 59.90
N ILE A 365 10.69 11.56 60.55
CA ILE A 365 10.79 11.85 61.98
C ILE A 365 9.53 11.25 62.62
N THR A 366 9.71 10.23 63.46
CA THR A 366 8.63 9.63 64.25
C THR A 366 8.84 10.01 65.72
N GLY A 367 7.94 10.82 66.28
CA GLY A 367 8.00 11.20 67.69
C GLY A 367 6.74 11.93 68.16
N GLY A 368 6.19 11.53 69.31
CA GLY A 368 5.09 12.27 69.97
C GLY A 368 3.67 12.05 69.44
N GLY A 369 3.41 10.97 68.69
CA GLY A 369 2.06 10.60 68.23
C GLY A 369 1.73 11.01 66.79
N GLU A 370 2.56 11.83 66.15
CA GLU A 370 2.42 12.21 64.73
C GLU A 370 3.77 12.01 64.00
N GLY A 371 3.74 11.33 62.85
CA GLY A 371 4.91 11.19 61.98
C GLY A 371 5.03 12.38 61.03
N CYS A 372 6.24 12.93 60.89
CA CYS A 372 6.55 14.00 59.93
C CYS A 372 7.59 13.50 58.91
N ALA A 373 7.47 13.87 57.64
CA ALA A 373 8.46 13.58 56.61
C ALA A 373 9.19 14.87 56.22
N VAL A 374 10.50 14.80 56.00
CA VAL A 374 11.30 15.92 55.46
C VAL A 374 11.42 15.73 53.96
N ILE A 375 10.63 16.49 53.20
CA ILE A 375 10.56 16.41 51.72
C ILE A 375 11.02 17.75 51.15
N ASP A 376 12.00 17.72 50.25
CA ASP A 376 12.62 18.91 49.64
C ASP A 376 13.08 19.97 50.68
N GLY A 377 13.49 19.49 51.87
CA GLY A 377 13.94 20.33 52.98
C GLY A 377 12.83 20.94 53.84
N ARG A 378 11.56 20.62 53.60
CA ARG A 378 10.42 21.05 54.43
C ARG A 378 9.86 19.88 55.24
N SER A 379 9.52 20.14 56.50
CA SER A 379 8.81 19.17 57.35
C SER A 379 7.32 19.23 57.02
N VAL A 380 6.74 18.07 56.71
CA VAL A 380 5.34 17.95 56.30
C VAL A 380 4.63 16.78 56.97
N LYS A 381 3.32 16.91 57.10
CA LYS A 381 2.43 15.95 57.74
C LYS A 381 1.47 15.33 56.71
N PRO A 382 0.88 14.16 57.02
CA PRO A 382 -0.17 13.59 56.18
C PRO A 382 -1.29 14.62 55.98
N GLY A 383 -1.75 14.80 54.75
CA GLY A 383 -2.71 15.82 54.32
C GLY A 383 -2.08 17.08 53.72
N ASP A 384 -0.77 17.31 53.90
CA ASP A 384 -0.09 18.47 53.33
C ASP A 384 0.17 18.29 51.82
N SER A 385 0.08 19.40 51.07
CA SER A 385 0.41 19.45 49.65
C SER A 385 1.79 20.07 49.42
N ILE A 386 2.66 19.38 48.68
CA ILE A 386 4.04 19.79 48.38
C ILE A 386 4.27 19.63 46.90
N SER A 387 4.75 20.68 46.22
CA SER A 387 5.16 20.60 44.81
C SER A 387 4.07 19.99 43.87
N GLY A 388 2.80 20.10 44.26
CA GLY A 388 1.65 19.54 43.54
C GLY A 388 1.28 18.09 43.88
N PHE A 389 1.88 17.49 44.91
CA PHE A 389 1.59 16.16 45.44
C PHE A 389 0.90 16.25 46.80
N LEU A 390 -0.08 15.38 47.05
CA LEU A 390 -0.70 15.25 48.38
C LEU A 390 0.02 14.14 49.16
N LEU A 391 0.47 14.43 50.37
CA LEU A 391 1.06 13.41 51.24
C LEU A 391 -0.05 12.60 51.91
N LEU A 392 -0.18 11.31 51.61
CA LEU A 392 -1.25 10.47 52.15
C LEU A 392 -0.85 9.78 53.45
N GLU A 393 0.31 9.14 53.46
CA GLU A 393 0.74 8.28 54.56
C GLU A 393 2.25 8.39 54.75
N ILE A 394 2.68 8.41 56.01
CA ILE A 394 4.08 8.33 56.39
C ILE A 394 4.25 7.05 57.21
N ALA A 395 5.06 6.13 56.71
CA ALA A 395 5.53 4.96 57.45
C ALA A 395 7.06 5.06 57.64
N GLY A 396 7.62 4.27 58.56
CA GLY A 396 9.01 4.43 59.00
C GLY A 396 10.07 4.31 57.90
N ASP A 397 9.79 3.58 56.82
CA ASP A 397 10.69 3.32 55.69
C ASP A 397 10.14 3.78 54.33
N ARG A 398 8.90 4.29 54.28
CA ARG A 398 8.21 4.66 53.05
C ARG A 398 7.23 5.81 53.26
N VAL A 399 7.04 6.59 52.21
CA VAL A 399 6.08 7.69 52.16
C VAL A 399 5.15 7.48 50.97
N LYS A 400 3.84 7.65 51.14
CA LYS A 400 2.86 7.55 50.04
C LYS A 400 2.38 8.93 49.63
N PHE A 401 2.45 9.21 48.34
CA PHE A 401 1.92 10.42 47.73
C PHE A 401 0.68 10.10 46.89
N ALA A 402 -0.33 10.96 46.92
CA ALA A 402 -1.36 11.03 45.90
C ALA A 402 -0.95 12.06 44.84
N TYR A 403 -0.92 11.64 43.58
CA TYR A 403 -0.64 12.51 42.45
C TYR A 403 -1.58 12.22 41.28
N LYS A 404 -2.40 13.20 40.89
CA LYS A 404 -3.40 13.07 39.81
C LYS A 404 -4.28 11.80 39.92
N GLY A 405 -4.63 11.41 41.15
CA GLY A 405 -5.45 10.22 41.43
C GLY A 405 -4.68 8.91 41.59
N GLU A 406 -3.36 8.90 41.37
CA GLU A 406 -2.50 7.73 41.60
C GLU A 406 -1.84 7.77 42.99
N GLU A 407 -1.79 6.63 43.67
CA GLU A 407 -1.06 6.45 44.93
C GLU A 407 0.36 5.93 44.68
N ILE A 408 1.36 6.75 44.97
CA ILE A 408 2.77 6.51 44.66
C ILE A 408 3.57 6.30 45.94
N PRO A 409 4.02 5.06 46.25
CA PRO A 409 4.94 4.82 47.34
C PRO A 409 6.37 5.21 46.95
N VAL A 410 7.01 6.01 47.79
CA VAL A 410 8.43 6.38 47.69
C VAL A 410 9.15 5.82 48.89
N PHE A 411 10.13 4.96 48.65
CA PHE A 411 10.97 4.39 49.70
C PHE A 411 12.10 5.35 50.05
N LEU A 412 12.45 5.40 51.34
CA LEU A 412 13.63 6.15 51.77
C LEU A 412 14.89 5.42 51.29
N ASP A 413 15.75 6.11 50.56
CA ASP A 413 17.10 5.62 50.20
C ASP A 413 17.99 5.60 51.45
N GLY A 414 17.76 4.61 52.30
CA GLY A 414 18.38 4.45 53.59
C GLY A 414 19.64 3.60 53.52
N LYS A 415 20.78 4.16 53.09
CA LYS A 415 22.03 3.85 53.81
C LYS A 415 21.83 4.37 55.22
N ARG A 416 21.33 3.52 56.13
CA ARG A 416 21.35 3.77 57.57
C ARG A 416 22.79 4.09 57.97
N LYS A 417 23.16 5.36 58.04
CA LYS A 417 24.26 5.77 58.90
C LYS A 417 23.76 5.57 60.32
N LYS A 418 24.12 4.42 60.90
CA LYS A 418 24.10 4.26 62.35
C LYS A 418 25.14 5.21 62.91
N ASN A 419 24.66 6.07 63.80
CA ASN A 419 25.35 7.01 64.69
C ASN A 419 25.78 8.33 64.07
#